data_AF-A0A6V8NLY3-F1
#
_entry.id   AF-A0A6V8NLY3-F1
#
_cell.length_a   1.000
_cell.length_b   1.000
_cell.length_c   1.000
_cell.angle_alpha   90.00
_cell.angle_beta   90.00
_cell.angle_gamma   90.00
#
_symmetry.space_group_name_H-M   'P 1'
#
loop_
_entity.id
_entity.type
_entity.pdbx_description
1 polymer ?
#
loop_
_entity_poly.entity_id
_entity_poly.type
_entity_poly.pdbx_seq_one_letter_code
_entity_poly.pdbx_strand_id
1 'polypeptide(L)'
;MSFGGGETIYMAFYFALGVDSDGARTTALHLRRRGWKALLEETVVWLEKKTVRVKDDHLERVLNENLFFNYFFAQGDCLDTDDLVLVTSRSPYYYVSAAFWARDSFLWSFPALLLVDKNRARQALLVGLTRYLRHIGEHALYLNGTVLYPVLLPGAFPRGWLSPFPLS
;
A
#
# COMPACT_ATOMS: atom_id res chain seq x y z
N MET A 1 -5.96 29.82 -24.66
CA MET A 1 -7.40 29.49 -24.78
C MET A 1 -8.16 30.48 -23.93
N SER A 2 -8.99 31.32 -24.54
CA SER A 2 -9.95 32.18 -23.83
C SER A 2 -11.24 31.37 -23.71
N PHE A 3 -11.74 31.20 -22.49
CA PHE A 3 -12.97 30.47 -22.22
C PHE A 3 -14.09 31.49 -21.99
N GLY A 4 -15.22 31.32 -22.66
CA GLY A 4 -16.41 32.15 -22.45
C GLY A 4 -16.99 31.92 -21.05
N GLY A 5 -17.59 32.95 -20.45
CA GLY A 5 -18.20 32.84 -19.13
C GLY A 5 -19.34 31.81 -19.12
N GLY A 6 -19.24 30.79 -18.27
CA GLY A 6 -20.31 29.81 -18.01
C GLY A 6 -20.03 28.37 -18.47
N GLU A 7 -18.94 28.10 -19.17
CA GLU A 7 -18.60 26.73 -19.61
C GLU A 7 -17.75 25.97 -18.57
N THR A 8 -18.19 24.76 -18.22
CA THR A 8 -17.40 23.82 -17.40
C THR A 8 -16.39 23.09 -18.28
N ILE A 9 -15.10 23.24 -17.94
CA ILE A 9 -14.01 22.58 -18.66
C ILE A 9 -13.48 21.44 -17.80
N TYR A 10 -13.33 20.26 -18.41
CA TYR A 10 -12.69 19.11 -17.78
C TYR A 10 -11.26 18.99 -18.28
N MET A 11 -10.31 18.94 -17.36
CA MET A 11 -8.90 18.70 -17.66
C MET A 11 -8.44 17.42 -16.96
N ALA A 12 -7.82 16.52 -17.72
CA ALA A 12 -7.25 15.28 -17.18
C ALA A 12 -5.72 15.35 -17.23
N PHE A 13 -5.09 15.14 -16.09
CA PHE A 13 -3.64 15.03 -15.97
C PHE A 13 -3.26 13.56 -15.83
N TYR A 14 -2.25 13.12 -16.59
CA TYR A 14 -1.75 11.76 -16.55
C TYR A 14 -0.34 11.77 -15.97
N PHE A 15 -0.17 11.10 -14.83
CA PHE A 15 1.11 10.91 -14.17
C PHE A 15 1.52 9.45 -14.29
N ALA A 16 2.77 9.22 -14.64
CA ALA A 16 3.35 7.89 -14.71
C ALA A 16 4.76 7.90 -14.14
N LEU A 17 5.12 6.81 -13.49
CA LEU A 17 6.45 6.54 -12.99
C LEU A 17 7.02 5.37 -13.79
N GLY A 18 8.33 5.40 -14.01
CA GLY A 18 9.09 4.36 -14.70
C GLY A 18 10.52 4.35 -14.16
N VAL A 19 11.21 3.22 -14.34
CA VAL A 19 12.64 3.09 -13.97
C VAL A 19 13.49 4.10 -14.74
N ASP A 20 13.06 4.43 -15.96
CA ASP A 20 13.67 5.43 -16.83
C ASP A 20 12.61 6.40 -17.43
N SER A 21 13.10 7.46 -18.08
CA SER A 21 12.24 8.50 -18.66
C SER A 21 11.39 8.02 -19.83
N ASP A 22 11.88 7.09 -20.63
CA ASP A 22 11.16 6.57 -21.80
C ASP A 22 10.02 5.66 -21.36
N GLY A 23 10.25 4.81 -20.35
CA GLY A 23 9.22 4.01 -19.70
C GLY A 23 8.12 4.87 -19.07
N ALA A 24 8.50 5.90 -18.31
CA ALA A 24 7.53 6.83 -17.72
C ALA A 24 6.69 7.55 -18.81
N ARG A 25 7.34 8.05 -19.87
CA ARG A 25 6.67 8.74 -20.99
C ARG A 25 5.73 7.81 -21.76
N THR A 26 6.15 6.58 -22.00
CA THR A 26 5.35 5.57 -22.72
C THR A 26 4.11 5.21 -21.92
N THR A 27 4.25 5.02 -20.60
CA THR A 27 3.12 4.77 -19.69
C THR A 27 2.15 5.95 -19.65
N ALA A 28 2.64 7.18 -19.53
CA ALA A 28 1.78 8.37 -19.56
C ALA A 28 1.03 8.51 -20.89
N LEU A 29 1.69 8.23 -22.02
CA LEU A 29 1.04 8.22 -23.34
C LEU A 29 -0.01 7.11 -23.44
N HIS A 30 0.26 5.93 -22.90
CA HIS A 30 -0.70 4.84 -22.82
C HIS A 30 -1.95 5.24 -22.02
N LEU A 31 -1.79 5.78 -20.80
CA LEU A 31 -2.90 6.30 -20.00
C LEU A 31 -3.71 7.36 -20.75
N ARG A 32 -3.04 8.28 -21.44
CA ARG A 32 -3.70 9.30 -22.26
C ARG A 32 -4.50 8.70 -23.43
N ARG A 33 -3.95 7.69 -24.12
CA ARG A 33 -4.64 6.98 -25.22
C ARG A 33 -5.87 6.23 -24.72
N ARG A 34 -5.77 5.63 -23.53
CA ARG A 34 -6.89 4.95 -22.87
C ARG A 34 -7.99 5.93 -22.45
N GLY A 35 -7.61 7.10 -21.98
CA GLY A 35 -8.52 8.17 -21.60
C GLY A 35 -9.10 8.00 -20.20
N TRP A 36 -9.22 9.11 -19.47
CA TRP A 36 -9.62 9.11 -18.06
C TRP A 36 -10.98 8.47 -17.79
N LYS A 37 -11.95 8.60 -18.71
CA LYS A 37 -13.30 8.02 -18.53
C LYS A 37 -13.25 6.50 -18.50
N ALA A 38 -12.56 5.87 -19.45
CA ALA A 38 -12.42 4.43 -19.52
C ALA A 38 -11.62 3.89 -18.33
N LEU A 39 -10.57 4.59 -17.91
CA LEU A 39 -9.79 4.23 -16.72
C LEU A 39 -10.63 4.30 -15.43
N LEU A 40 -11.46 5.34 -15.28
CA LEU A 40 -12.37 5.49 -14.15
C LEU A 40 -13.42 4.37 -14.13
N GLU A 41 -14.07 4.13 -15.27
CA GLU A 41 -15.11 3.11 -15.40
C GLU A 41 -14.57 1.71 -15.06
N GLU A 42 -13.41 1.34 -15.60
CA GLU A 42 -12.78 0.06 -15.28
C GLU A 42 -12.41 -0.06 -13.80
N THR A 43 -11.94 1.03 -13.18
CA THR A 43 -11.62 1.04 -11.75
C THR A 43 -12.88 0.85 -10.91
N VAL A 44 -13.96 1.57 -11.24
CA VAL A 44 -15.26 1.43 -10.55
C VAL A 44 -15.79 0.00 -10.69
N VAL A 45 -15.81 -0.55 -11.90
CA VAL A 45 -16.25 -1.94 -12.14
C VAL A 45 -15.38 -2.95 -11.39
N TRP A 46 -14.08 -2.71 -11.28
CA TRP A 46 -13.18 -3.57 -10.50
C TRP A 46 -13.48 -3.52 -9.01
N LEU A 47 -13.75 -2.33 -8.47
CA LEU A 47 -14.12 -2.11 -7.06
C LEU A 47 -15.45 -2.79 -6.74
N GLU A 48 -16.48 -2.56 -7.55
CA GLU A 48 -17.82 -3.14 -7.38
C GLU A 48 -17.80 -4.66 -7.34
N LYS A 49 -16.99 -5.29 -8.20
CA LYS A 49 -16.79 -6.75 -8.23
C LYS A 49 -16.17 -7.32 -6.96
N LYS A 50 -15.48 -6.49 -6.17
CA LYS A 50 -14.75 -6.87 -4.95
C LYS A 50 -15.39 -6.32 -3.68
N THR A 51 -16.45 -5.54 -3.82
CA THR A 51 -17.22 -5.04 -2.69
C THR A 51 -17.82 -6.20 -1.91
N VAL A 52 -17.54 -6.26 -0.61
CA VAL A 52 -18.17 -7.19 0.31
C VAL A 52 -19.53 -6.64 0.69
N ARG A 53 -20.60 -7.38 0.38
CA ARG A 53 -21.97 -6.96 0.66
C ARG A 53 -22.44 -7.43 2.03
N VAL A 54 -22.99 -6.51 2.82
CA VAL A 54 -23.56 -6.80 4.15
C VAL A 54 -24.89 -6.07 4.31
N LYS A 55 -25.74 -6.53 5.24
CA LYS A 55 -27.11 -6.00 5.39
C LYS A 55 -27.18 -4.56 5.91
N ASP A 56 -26.15 -4.11 6.64
CA ASP A 56 -26.10 -2.79 7.25
C ASP A 56 -25.27 -1.86 6.35
N ASP A 57 -25.91 -0.81 5.82
CA ASP A 57 -25.29 0.10 4.85
C ASP A 57 -24.08 0.86 5.43
N HIS A 58 -24.13 1.21 6.73
CA HIS A 58 -23.03 1.90 7.38
C HIS A 58 -21.83 0.98 7.54
N LEU A 59 -22.06 -0.26 7.98
CA LEU A 59 -21.04 -1.28 8.10
C LEU A 59 -20.46 -1.65 6.74
N GLU A 60 -21.30 -1.79 5.70
CA GLU A 60 -20.84 -2.06 4.33
C GLU A 60 -19.87 -0.97 3.86
N ARG A 61 -20.22 0.30 4.07
CA ARG A 61 -19.38 1.43 3.70
C ARG A 61 -18.04 1.40 4.44
N VAL A 62 -18.07 1.34 5.76
CA VAL A 62 -16.85 1.37 6.59
C VAL A 62 -15.95 0.17 6.29
N LEU A 63 -16.54 -1.03 6.13
CA LEU A 63 -15.81 -2.25 5.78
C LEU A 63 -15.07 -2.08 4.46
N ASN A 64 -15.78 -1.67 3.39
CA ASN A 64 -15.20 -1.59 2.07
C ASN A 64 -14.21 -0.43 1.91
N GLU A 65 -14.43 0.71 2.57
CA GLU A 65 -13.46 1.81 2.63
C GLU A 65 -12.13 1.31 3.23
N ASN A 66 -12.18 0.63 4.37
CA ASN A 66 -10.98 0.07 5.01
C ASN A 66 -10.36 -1.08 4.21
N LEU A 67 -11.19 -1.92 3.58
CA LEU A 67 -10.76 -3.04 2.74
C LEU A 67 -9.92 -2.55 1.55
N PHE A 68 -10.44 -1.59 0.79
CA PHE A 68 -9.74 -1.04 -0.37
C PHE A 68 -8.56 -0.17 0.04
N PHE A 69 -8.70 0.62 1.11
CA PHE A 69 -7.57 1.36 1.65
C PHE A 69 -6.41 0.41 2.01
N ASN A 70 -6.70 -0.69 2.70
CA ASN A 70 -5.69 -1.68 3.01
C ASN A 70 -5.08 -2.29 1.74
N TYR A 71 -5.92 -2.75 0.80
CA TYR A 71 -5.45 -3.38 -0.43
C TYR A 71 -4.50 -2.52 -1.25
N PHE A 72 -4.77 -1.21 -1.38
CA PHE A 72 -3.97 -0.31 -2.21
C PHE A 72 -2.75 0.27 -1.49
N PHE A 73 -2.77 0.39 -0.16
CA PHE A 73 -1.77 1.16 0.58
C PHE A 73 -0.90 0.32 1.54
N ALA A 74 -1.28 -0.90 1.89
CA ALA A 74 -0.50 -1.78 2.78
C ALA A 74 0.43 -2.76 2.03
N GLN A 75 0.46 -2.71 0.70
CA GLN A 75 1.36 -3.49 -0.14
C GLN A 75 1.63 -2.78 -1.46
N GLY A 76 2.62 -3.25 -2.21
CA GLY A 76 2.85 -2.81 -3.58
C GLY A 76 4.01 -3.57 -4.21
N ASP A 77 4.15 -3.42 -5.52
CA ASP A 77 5.30 -3.95 -6.26
C ASP A 77 6.36 -2.85 -6.37
N CYS A 78 7.62 -3.19 -6.09
CA CYS A 78 8.75 -2.27 -6.24
C CYS A 78 8.96 -1.91 -7.71
N LEU A 79 9.15 -0.63 -8.03
CA LEU A 79 9.27 -0.15 -9.41
C LEU A 79 10.52 -0.69 -10.13
N ASP A 80 11.60 -0.93 -9.39
CA ASP A 80 12.92 -1.31 -9.89
C ASP A 80 13.13 -2.83 -9.96
N THR A 81 12.44 -3.59 -9.11
CA THR A 81 12.64 -5.05 -8.98
C THR A 81 11.39 -5.88 -9.24
N ASP A 82 10.22 -5.25 -9.37
CA ASP A 82 8.90 -5.90 -9.37
C ASP A 82 8.62 -6.78 -8.13
N ASP A 83 9.44 -6.66 -7.08
CA ASP A 83 9.26 -7.41 -5.85
C ASP A 83 8.01 -6.90 -5.12
N LEU A 84 7.10 -7.81 -4.79
CA LEU A 84 6.01 -7.52 -3.86
C LEU A 84 6.58 -7.20 -2.48
N VAL A 85 6.19 -6.06 -1.92
CA VAL A 85 6.53 -5.63 -0.56
C VAL A 85 5.26 -5.42 0.27
N LEU A 86 5.36 -5.73 1.57
CA LEU A 86 4.30 -5.48 2.53
C LEU A 86 4.71 -4.29 3.40
N VAL A 87 3.80 -3.33 3.57
CA VAL A 87 4.08 -2.02 4.14
C VAL A 87 3.07 -1.74 5.25
N THR A 88 3.56 -1.34 6.41
CA THR A 88 2.74 -0.86 7.54
C THR A 88 1.93 0.40 7.19
N SER A 89 2.59 1.41 6.64
CA SER A 89 2.03 2.72 6.29
C SER A 89 2.91 3.42 5.28
N ARG A 90 2.30 4.23 4.40
CA ARG A 90 2.99 5.18 3.51
C ARG A 90 2.99 6.61 4.06
N SER A 91 2.41 6.84 5.25
CA SER A 91 2.38 8.15 5.90
C SER A 91 3.69 8.39 6.63
N PRO A 92 4.40 9.52 6.40
CA PRO A 92 5.64 9.84 7.11
C PRO A 92 5.42 10.09 8.62
N TYR A 93 4.17 10.26 9.06
CA TYR A 93 3.82 10.50 10.46
C TYR A 93 3.72 9.21 11.30
N TYR A 94 3.80 8.03 10.67
CA TYR A 94 3.82 6.76 11.40
C TYR A 94 5.25 6.36 11.73
N TYR A 95 5.51 5.97 12.98
CA TYR A 95 6.88 5.75 13.47
C TYR A 95 7.58 4.52 12.84
N VAL A 96 6.81 3.59 12.26
CA VAL A 96 7.33 2.46 11.46
C VAL A 96 6.85 2.62 10.02
N SER A 97 6.91 3.83 9.45
CA SER A 97 6.51 4.08 8.05
C SER A 97 7.46 3.45 7.05
N ALA A 98 6.95 3.12 5.86
CA ALA A 98 7.71 2.56 4.74
C ALA A 98 8.54 1.32 5.12
N ALA A 99 8.02 0.52 6.05
CA ALA A 99 8.69 -0.66 6.60
C ALA A 99 7.74 -1.86 6.66
N PHE A 100 8.32 -3.05 6.81
CA PHE A 100 7.61 -4.28 7.05
C PHE A 100 7.47 -4.52 8.55
N TRP A 101 6.25 -4.86 8.99
CA TRP A 101 6.00 -5.43 10.31
C TRP A 101 5.08 -6.64 10.18
N ALA A 102 5.51 -7.78 10.72
CA ALA A 102 4.77 -9.04 10.63
C ALA A 102 3.35 -8.94 11.18
N ARG A 103 3.14 -8.22 12.30
CA ARG A 103 1.81 -8.05 12.88
C ARG A 103 0.90 -7.29 11.92
N ASP A 104 1.30 -6.11 11.49
CA ASP A 104 0.49 -5.27 10.60
C ASP A 104 0.23 -5.97 9.26
N SER A 105 1.22 -6.68 8.73
CA SER A 105 1.12 -7.38 7.46
C SER A 105 0.20 -8.61 7.53
N PHE A 106 0.36 -9.48 8.55
CA PHE A 106 -0.33 -10.77 8.59
C PHE A 106 -1.56 -10.81 9.48
N LEU A 107 -1.61 -10.00 10.54
CA LEU A 107 -2.78 -9.93 11.41
C LEU A 107 -3.80 -8.90 10.90
N TRP A 108 -3.35 -7.72 10.47
CA TRP A 108 -4.25 -6.62 10.11
C TRP A 108 -4.53 -6.54 8.60
N SER A 109 -3.50 -6.66 7.75
CA SER A 109 -3.65 -6.49 6.31
C SER A 109 -4.02 -7.76 5.55
N PHE A 110 -3.42 -8.90 5.90
CA PHE A 110 -3.62 -10.15 5.16
C PHE A 110 -5.09 -10.60 5.00
N PRO A 111 -5.98 -10.46 6.01
CA PRO A 111 -7.39 -10.79 5.81
C PRO A 111 -8.05 -9.96 4.71
N ALA A 112 -7.72 -8.67 4.62
CA ALA A 112 -8.21 -7.79 3.56
C ALA A 112 -7.68 -8.23 2.18
N LEU A 113 -6.38 -8.52 2.07
CA LEU A 113 -5.81 -9.06 0.83
C LEU A 113 -6.50 -10.35 0.39
N LEU A 114 -6.77 -11.26 1.33
CA LEU A 114 -7.40 -12.55 1.04
C LEU A 114 -8.84 -12.40 0.52
N LEU A 115 -9.57 -11.41 1.02
CA LEU A 115 -10.93 -11.08 0.57
C LEU A 115 -10.94 -10.47 -0.84
N VAL A 116 -9.97 -9.62 -1.16
CA VAL A 116 -9.92 -8.86 -2.43
C VAL A 116 -9.28 -9.67 -3.56
N ASP A 117 -8.16 -10.35 -3.28
CA ASP A 117 -7.34 -11.04 -4.27
C ASP A 117 -6.53 -12.18 -3.64
N LYS A 118 -7.03 -13.41 -3.79
CA LYS A 118 -6.39 -14.62 -3.26
C LYS A 118 -5.00 -14.89 -3.84
N ASN A 119 -4.75 -14.50 -5.10
CA ASN A 119 -3.45 -14.69 -5.72
C ASN A 119 -2.42 -13.74 -5.11
N ARG A 120 -2.81 -12.47 -4.92
CA ARG A 120 -1.99 -11.48 -4.23
C ARG A 120 -1.74 -11.88 -2.77
N ALA A 121 -2.76 -12.36 -2.06
CA ALA A 121 -2.59 -12.89 -0.71
C ALA A 121 -1.60 -14.06 -0.66
N ARG A 122 -1.67 -15.00 -1.62
CA ARG A 122 -0.70 -16.10 -1.71
C ARG A 122 0.73 -15.58 -1.90
N GLN A 123 0.94 -14.61 -2.78
CA GLN A 123 2.25 -13.99 -2.96
C GLN A 123 2.75 -13.33 -1.67
N ALA A 124 1.90 -12.57 -0.98
CA ALA A 124 2.23 -11.93 0.29
C ALA A 124 2.68 -12.97 1.34
N LEU A 125 1.99 -14.11 1.43
CA LEU A 125 2.38 -15.20 2.31
C LEU A 125 3.76 -15.78 1.94
N LEU A 126 4.00 -16.03 0.65
CA LEU A 126 5.30 -16.53 0.18
C LEU A 126 6.44 -15.55 0.45
N VAL A 127 6.22 -14.25 0.23
CA VAL A 127 7.19 -13.20 0.60
C VAL A 127 7.47 -13.23 2.10
N GLY A 128 6.43 -13.35 2.92
CA GLY A 128 6.55 -13.58 4.36
C GLY A 128 7.47 -14.72 4.73
N LEU A 129 7.19 -15.89 4.14
CA LEU A 129 7.89 -17.13 4.44
C LEU A 129 9.33 -17.19 3.91
N THR A 130 9.68 -16.40 2.90
CA THR A 130 11.00 -16.49 2.22
C THR A 130 11.93 -15.31 2.50
N ARG A 131 11.37 -14.09 2.59
CA ARG A 131 12.12 -12.85 2.82
C ARG A 131 12.16 -12.51 4.30
N TYR A 132 11.00 -12.43 4.95
CA TYR A 132 10.90 -11.87 6.30
C TYR A 132 11.16 -12.89 7.42
N LEU A 133 10.89 -14.18 7.19
CA LEU A 133 11.13 -15.23 8.19
C LEU A 133 12.59 -15.36 8.64
N ARG A 134 13.56 -14.86 7.87
CA ARG A 134 14.99 -14.87 8.24
C ARG A 134 15.27 -14.11 9.53
N HIS A 135 14.39 -13.18 9.89
CA HIS A 135 14.48 -12.33 11.07
C HIS A 135 13.18 -12.42 11.90
N ILE A 136 12.69 -13.64 12.11
CA ILE A 136 11.48 -13.87 12.91
C ILE A 136 11.64 -13.29 14.32
N GLY A 137 10.61 -12.60 14.80
CA GLY A 137 10.61 -11.95 16.11
C GLY A 137 11.17 -10.52 16.12
N GLU A 138 11.81 -10.06 15.05
CA GLU A 138 12.20 -8.66 14.92
C GLU A 138 10.99 -7.74 14.81
N HIS A 139 11.06 -6.59 15.50
CA HIS A 139 9.93 -5.65 15.59
C HIS A 139 9.56 -5.07 14.22
N ALA A 140 10.56 -4.69 13.41
CA ALA A 140 10.36 -4.10 12.10
C ALA A 140 11.56 -4.38 11.19
N LEU A 141 11.28 -4.57 9.91
CA LEU A 141 12.28 -4.77 8.86
C LEU A 141 12.11 -3.70 7.78
N TYR A 142 13.17 -3.37 7.06
CA TYR A 142 13.03 -2.71 5.78
C TYR A 142 12.22 -3.59 4.81
N LEU A 143 11.69 -2.99 3.74
CA LEU A 143 10.85 -3.70 2.77
C LEU A 143 11.55 -4.90 2.11
N ASN A 144 12.88 -4.82 1.97
CA ASN A 144 13.74 -5.89 1.47
C ASN A 144 14.03 -7.01 2.50
N GLY A 145 13.57 -6.86 3.75
CA GLY A 145 13.72 -7.84 4.83
C GLY A 145 14.95 -7.65 5.72
N THR A 146 15.79 -6.64 5.49
CA THR A 146 16.89 -6.30 6.41
C THR A 146 16.36 -5.69 7.71
N VAL A 147 17.06 -5.89 8.83
CA VAL A 147 16.64 -5.39 10.15
C VAL A 147 16.64 -3.86 10.16
N LEU A 148 15.50 -3.25 10.55
CA LEU A 148 15.35 -1.79 10.60
C LEU A 148 16.08 -1.17 11.78
N TYR A 149 15.96 -1.79 12.95
CA TYR A 149 16.61 -1.38 14.19
C TYR A 149 17.65 -2.42 14.59
N PRO A 150 18.86 -2.39 14.00
CA PRO A 150 19.90 -3.32 14.40
C PRO A 150 20.17 -3.11 15.90
N VAL A 151 20.32 -4.21 16.63
CA VAL A 151 20.80 -4.16 18.02
C VAL A 151 22.17 -3.48 17.98
N LEU A 152 22.21 -2.19 18.32
CA LEU A 152 23.47 -1.54 18.63
C LEU A 152 24.06 -2.29 19.83
N LEU A 153 25.37 -2.51 19.80
CA LEU A 153 26.15 -3.17 20.84
C LEU A 153 25.65 -2.86 22.26
N PRO A 154 25.77 -3.80 23.23
CA PRO A 154 25.34 -3.58 24.60
C PRO A 154 25.87 -2.24 25.14
N GLY A 155 24.98 -1.26 25.37
CA GLY A 155 25.34 0.08 25.86
C GLY A 155 24.89 1.27 25.01
N ALA A 156 24.27 1.05 23.85
CA ALA A 156 23.92 2.13 22.91
C ALA A 156 22.45 2.58 22.95
N PHE A 157 21.65 2.16 23.94
CA PHE A 157 20.40 2.86 24.24
C PHE A 157 20.70 4.09 25.11
N PRO A 158 20.35 5.32 24.70
CA PRO A 158 20.26 6.42 25.63
C PRO A 158 19.27 6.01 26.72
N ARG A 159 19.68 6.04 28.00
CA ARG A 159 18.78 5.83 29.13
C ARG A 159 17.61 6.82 28.97
N GLY A 160 16.44 6.32 28.51
CA GLY A 160 15.28 7.15 28.23
C GLY A 160 14.29 6.62 27.19
N TRP A 161 14.69 5.68 26.32
CA TRP A 161 13.80 5.13 25.28
C TRP A 161 12.93 3.93 25.72
N LEU A 162 13.17 3.39 26.91
CA LEU A 162 12.23 2.51 27.60
C LEU A 162 11.46 3.33 28.64
N SER A 163 10.66 4.28 28.17
CA SER A 163 9.51 4.74 28.95
C SER A 163 8.32 3.85 28.57
N PRO A 164 7.68 3.15 29.51
CA PRO A 164 6.39 2.54 29.23
C PRO A 164 5.42 3.71 29.04
N PHE A 165 4.84 3.85 27.85
CA PHE A 165 3.71 4.76 27.70
C PHE A 165 2.61 4.33 28.68
N PRO A 166 1.99 5.30 29.39
CA PRO A 166 0.94 4.97 30.34
C PRO A 166 -0.25 4.41 29.57
N LEU A 167 -0.73 3.26 30.02
CA LEU A 167 -2.04 2.76 29.64
C LEU A 167 -3.06 3.81 30.12
N SER A 168 -3.77 4.43 29.18
CA SER A 168 -5.02 5.15 29.44
C SER A 168 -6.15 4.15 29.65
#